data_AF-A0A2V6PFG2-F1
#
_entry.id   AF-A0A2V6PFG2-F1
#
_cell.length_a   1.000
_cell.length_b   1.000
_cell.length_c   1.000
_cell.angle_alpha   90.00
_cell.angle_beta   90.00
_cell.angle_gamma   90.00
#
_symmetry.space_group_name_H-M   'P 1'
#
loop_
_entity.id
_entity.type
_entity.pdbx_description
1 polymer ?
#
loop_
_entity_poly.entity_id
_entity_poly.type
_entity_poly.pdbx_seq_one_letter_code
_entity_poly.pdbx_strand_id
1 'polypeptide(L)'
;MADQRVDAFTGTVDAGGNSSGAPDDAPVSGCPFAAALADDRAPAPAASIVWDREAEARADRIPSFIRPMARRAIERYAEGKGYTTITEAVMDEARGVMGM
;
A
#
# COMPACT_ATOMS: atom_id res chain seq x y z
N MET A 1 23.62 -10.53 -46.16
CA MET A 1 23.79 -9.55 -45.08
C MET A 1 22.71 -8.51 -45.25
N ALA A 2 21.89 -8.33 -44.20
CA ALA A 2 20.91 -7.24 -44.01
C ALA A 2 19.74 -7.17 -45.03
N ASP A 3 18.51 -6.83 -44.69
CA ASP A 3 17.79 -6.70 -43.42
C ASP A 3 16.30 -6.45 -43.78
N GLN A 4 15.39 -6.98 -42.96
CA GLN A 4 14.11 -6.38 -42.61
C GLN A 4 12.94 -6.22 -43.63
N ARG A 5 12.12 -7.28 -43.65
CA ARG A 5 10.65 -7.32 -43.49
C ARG A 5 9.86 -5.98 -43.59
N VAL A 6 9.31 -5.77 -44.77
CA VAL A 6 8.10 -4.99 -45.10
C VAL A 6 7.32 -5.99 -45.99
N ASP A 7 6.13 -6.52 -45.71
CA ASP A 7 4.90 -5.99 -45.13
C ASP A 7 4.18 -7.08 -44.30
N ALA A 8 3.91 -6.79 -43.03
CA ALA A 8 3.07 -7.62 -42.17
C ALA A 8 1.68 -6.96 -42.02
N PHE A 9 0.86 -6.95 -43.08
CA PHE A 9 -0.58 -6.67 -42.91
C PHE A 9 -1.51 -7.18 -44.01
N THR A 10 -1.28 -8.34 -44.61
CA THR A 10 -2.35 -8.96 -45.42
C THR A 10 -2.38 -10.46 -45.19
N GLY A 11 -2.94 -10.81 -44.03
CA GLY A 11 -3.49 -12.13 -43.79
C GLY A 11 -4.99 -12.06 -44.09
N THR A 12 -5.37 -12.55 -45.26
CA THR A 12 -6.76 -12.92 -45.57
C THR A 12 -7.29 -13.83 -44.46
N VAL A 13 -8.45 -13.49 -43.90
CA VAL A 13 -9.16 -14.36 -42.95
C VAL A 13 -9.78 -15.51 -43.74
N ASP A 14 -9.28 -16.72 -43.52
CA ASP A 14 -9.95 -17.94 -43.98
C ASP A 14 -11.16 -18.22 -43.08
N ALA A 15 -12.31 -18.33 -43.74
CA ALA A 15 -13.53 -18.85 -43.17
C ALA A 15 -13.36 -20.35 -42.88
N GLY A 16 -13.27 -20.72 -41.61
CA GLY A 16 -13.26 -22.10 -41.15
C GLY A 16 -13.87 -22.18 -39.76
N GLY A 17 -15.15 -22.53 -39.69
CA GLY A 17 -15.92 -22.55 -38.46
C GLY A 17 -15.54 -23.67 -37.49
N ASN A 18 -15.89 -23.46 -36.23
CA ASN A 18 -16.62 -24.46 -35.48
C ASN A 18 -17.65 -23.77 -34.60
N SER A 19 -18.88 -24.24 -34.73
CA SER A 19 -20.01 -23.90 -33.89
C SER A 19 -20.08 -24.93 -32.76
N SER A 20 -20.08 -24.48 -31.51
CA SER A 20 -20.66 -25.22 -30.39
C SER A 20 -21.00 -24.27 -29.23
N GLY A 21 -22.30 -24.01 -29.08
CA GLY A 21 -22.99 -24.02 -27.79
C GLY A 21 -22.92 -22.82 -26.85
N ALA A 22 -23.92 -21.92 -26.98
CA ALA A 22 -24.78 -21.32 -25.94
C ALA A 22 -24.20 -20.57 -24.71
N PRO A 23 -24.98 -19.62 -24.12
CA PRO A 23 -24.47 -18.37 -23.56
C PRO A 23 -24.47 -18.33 -22.02
N ASP A 24 -23.48 -17.67 -21.42
CA ASP A 24 -23.64 -17.03 -20.11
C ASP A 24 -22.72 -15.80 -20.07
N ASP A 25 -23.33 -14.66 -20.30
CA ASP A 25 -22.75 -13.32 -20.23
C ASP A 25 -22.54 -12.95 -18.76
N ALA A 26 -21.42 -13.42 -18.20
CA ALA A 26 -20.86 -12.85 -16.98
C ALA A 26 -19.73 -11.89 -17.38
N PRO A 27 -19.75 -10.62 -16.94
CA PRO A 27 -18.68 -9.69 -17.26
C PRO A 27 -17.42 -10.09 -16.49
N VAL A 28 -16.52 -10.83 -17.12
CA VAL A 28 -15.15 -11.01 -16.62
C VAL A 28 -14.33 -9.75 -16.92
N SER A 29 -14.76 -8.61 -16.37
CA SER A 29 -13.88 -7.47 -16.16
C SER A 29 -13.09 -7.70 -14.86
N GLY A 30 -12.27 -8.74 -14.89
CA GLY A 30 -11.36 -9.08 -13.81
C GLY A 30 -10.04 -9.43 -14.44
N CYS A 31 -9.12 -8.47 -14.50
CA CYS A 31 -7.78 -8.69 -15.01
C CYS A 31 -7.19 -9.95 -14.33
N PRO A 32 -6.64 -10.93 -15.07
CA PRO A 32 -6.06 -12.16 -14.50
C PRO A 32 -4.85 -11.90 -13.60
N PHE A 33 -4.40 -10.65 -13.52
CA PHE A 33 -3.34 -10.18 -12.62
C PHE A 33 -3.85 -9.73 -11.24
N ALA A 34 -5.16 -9.49 -11.07
CA ALA A 34 -5.74 -9.04 -9.80
C ALA A 34 -5.70 -10.13 -8.70
N ALA A 35 -5.72 -11.41 -9.08
CA ALA A 35 -5.59 -12.52 -8.14
C ALA A 35 -4.22 -12.59 -7.45
N ALA A 36 -3.17 -11.99 -8.03
CA ALA A 36 -1.84 -11.92 -7.42
C ALA A 36 -1.66 -10.71 -6.48
N LEU A 37 -2.61 -9.77 -6.45
CA LEU A 37 -2.62 -8.60 -5.57
C LEU A 37 -3.66 -8.70 -4.45
N ALA A 38 -4.53 -9.72 -4.48
CA ALA A 38 -5.50 -10.01 -3.43
C ALA A 38 -4.88 -10.71 -2.20
N ASP A 39 -3.56 -10.85 -2.14
CA ASP A 39 -2.84 -11.06 -0.87
C ASP A 39 -2.74 -9.70 -0.14
N ASP A 40 -3.91 -9.10 0.11
CA ASP A 40 -4.13 -8.11 1.15
C ASP A 40 -4.00 -8.84 2.49
N ARG A 41 -2.79 -9.33 2.78
CA ARG A 41 -2.39 -9.49 4.17
C ARG A 41 -2.36 -8.07 4.73
N ALA A 42 -3.50 -7.67 5.28
CA ALA A 42 -3.62 -6.51 6.14
C ALA A 42 -2.37 -6.50 7.02
N PRO A 43 -1.56 -5.41 7.01
CA PRO A 43 -0.36 -5.38 7.80
C PRO A 43 -0.77 -5.76 9.22
N ALA A 44 -0.15 -6.84 9.75
CA ALA A 44 -0.39 -7.28 11.11
C ALA A 44 -0.38 -6.04 12.00
N PRO A 45 -1.32 -5.89 12.95
CA PRO A 45 -1.41 -4.68 13.75
C PRO A 45 -0.02 -4.50 14.38
N ALA A 46 0.72 -3.51 13.90
CA ALA A 46 1.95 -3.07 14.54
C ALA A 46 1.55 -2.90 16.00
N ALA A 47 2.25 -3.60 16.91
CA ALA A 47 1.91 -3.72 18.32
C ALA A 47 1.22 -2.43 18.75
N SER A 48 -0.08 -2.49 19.02
CA SER A 48 -0.95 -1.31 18.93
C SER A 48 -0.59 -0.35 20.06
N ILE A 49 0.40 0.51 19.81
CA ILE A 49 0.85 1.51 20.75
C ILE A 49 -0.30 2.50 20.88
N VAL A 50 -0.83 2.58 22.10
CA VAL A 50 -1.98 3.42 22.39
C VAL A 50 -1.47 4.85 22.55
N TRP A 51 -2.04 5.78 21.79
CA TRP A 51 -1.77 7.20 21.98
C TRP A 51 -2.70 7.76 23.04
N ASP A 52 -2.14 8.48 24.01
CA ASP A 52 -2.96 9.24 24.93
C ASP A 52 -3.52 10.50 24.24
N ARG A 53 -4.66 11.00 24.73
CA ARG A 53 -5.36 12.16 24.13
C ARG A 53 -4.49 13.40 24.12
N GLU A 54 -3.74 13.61 25.20
CA GLU A 54 -2.81 14.73 25.34
C GLU A 54 -1.67 14.64 24.32
N ALA A 55 -1.16 13.42 24.11
CA ALA A 55 -0.12 13.17 23.14
C ALA A 55 -0.60 13.39 21.69
N GLU A 56 -1.80 12.90 21.39
CA GLU A 56 -2.43 13.08 20.08
C GLU A 56 -2.70 14.56 19.76
N ALA A 57 -3.22 15.33 20.73
CA ALA A 57 -3.44 16.77 20.56
C ALA A 57 -2.14 17.54 20.26
N ARG A 58 -1.00 17.08 20.79
CA ARG A 58 0.32 17.67 20.49
C ARG A 58 0.85 17.24 19.13
N ALA A 59 0.67 15.98 18.74
CA ALA A 59 0.95 15.53 17.38
C ALA A 59 0.10 16.30 16.36
N ASP A 60 -1.08 16.76 16.76
CA ASP A 60 -1.98 17.53 15.92
C ASP A 60 -1.56 18.98 15.67
N ARG A 61 -0.65 19.52 16.49
CA ARG A 61 -0.01 20.82 16.22
C ARG A 61 1.11 20.72 15.18
N ILE A 62 1.58 19.50 14.88
CA ILE A 62 2.61 19.27 13.87
C ILE A 62 1.98 19.46 12.49
N PRO A 63 2.67 20.18 11.56
CA PRO A 63 2.22 20.30 10.19
C PRO A 63 1.91 18.94 9.56
N SER A 64 0.83 18.88 8.77
CA SER A 64 0.28 17.63 8.22
C SER A 64 1.30 16.80 7.43
N PHE A 65 2.23 17.44 6.73
CA PHE A 65 3.28 16.77 5.95
C PHE A 65 4.34 16.07 6.82
N ILE A 66 4.59 16.57 8.05
CA ILE A 66 5.55 15.97 8.99
C ILE A 66 4.87 14.98 9.94
N ARG A 67 3.59 15.19 10.26
CA ARG A 67 2.81 14.35 11.19
C ARG A 67 2.99 12.84 11.01
N PRO A 68 2.90 12.25 9.80
CA PRO A 68 3.08 10.80 9.64
C PRO A 68 4.52 10.34 9.93
N MET A 69 5.53 11.18 9.65
CA MET A 69 6.91 10.88 10.04
C MET A 69 7.09 10.96 11.56
N ALA A 70 6.56 12.02 12.18
CA ALA A 70 6.65 12.22 13.62
C ALA A 70 5.99 11.09 14.41
N ARG A 71 4.76 10.68 14.03
CA ARG A 71 4.06 9.55 14.67
C ARG A 71 4.89 8.28 14.61
N ARG A 72 5.40 7.91 13.42
CA ARG A 72 6.25 6.72 13.24
C ARG A 72 7.53 6.76 14.07
N ALA A 73 8.17 7.91 14.17
CA ALA A 73 9.41 8.05 14.92
C ALA A 73 9.16 7.91 16.44
N ILE A 74 8.05 8.45 16.94
CA ILE A 74 7.64 8.31 18.35
C ILE A 74 7.22 6.86 18.64
N GLU A 75 6.46 6.22 17.75
CA GLU A 75 6.10 4.80 17.86
C GLU A 75 7.36 3.93 17.91
N ARG A 76 8.32 4.14 17.00
CA ARG A 76 9.62 3.44 17.02
C ARG A 76 10.40 3.67 18.33
N TYR A 77 10.37 4.89 18.86
CA TYR A 77 11.00 5.20 20.15
C TYR A 77 10.31 4.42 21.29
N ALA A 78 8.98 4.42 21.31
CA ALA A 78 8.18 3.70 22.28
C ALA A 78 8.41 2.18 22.19
N GLU A 79 8.39 1.59 20.99
CA GLU A 79 8.71 0.17 20.77
C GLU A 79 10.11 -0.18 21.28
N GLY A 80 11.13 0.64 20.95
CA GLY A 80 12.51 0.40 21.37
C GLY A 80 12.72 0.48 22.89
N LYS A 81 11.86 1.22 23.59
CA LYS A 81 11.84 1.32 25.05
C LYS A 81 10.90 0.31 25.73
N GLY A 82 10.06 -0.38 24.96
CA GLY A 82 9.02 -1.27 25.47
C GLY A 82 7.78 -0.55 26.02
N TYR A 83 7.55 0.70 25.63
CA TYR A 83 6.33 1.43 25.98
C TYR A 83 5.17 0.95 25.12
N THR A 84 4.06 0.60 25.76
CA THR A 84 2.80 0.23 25.10
C THR A 84 1.86 1.41 24.89
N THR A 85 2.14 2.54 25.56
CA THR A 85 1.33 3.75 25.54
C THR A 85 2.21 4.98 25.35
N ILE A 86 1.91 5.81 24.35
CA ILE A 86 2.57 7.10 24.12
C ILE A 86 1.86 8.16 24.96
N THR A 87 2.54 8.58 26.02
CA THR A 87 2.14 9.72 26.85
C THR A 87 2.90 10.98 26.43
N GLU A 88 2.53 12.10 27.03
CA GLU A 88 3.24 13.37 26.91
C GLU A 88 4.74 13.26 27.22
N ALA A 89 5.09 12.53 28.28
CA ALA A 89 6.48 12.31 28.68
C ALA A 89 7.29 11.55 27.62
N VAL A 90 6.72 10.48 27.04
CA VAL A 90 7.37 9.69 25.98
C VAL A 90 7.61 10.54 24.73
N MET A 91 6.68 11.42 24.38
CA MET A 91 6.88 12.35 23.28
C MET A 91 7.96 13.40 23.57
N ASP A 92 8.05 13.91 24.79
CA ASP A 92 9.07 14.90 25.17
C ASP A 92 10.47 14.28 25.16
N GLU A 93 10.59 13.05 25.64
CA GLU A 93 11.82 12.25 25.52
C GLU A 93 12.19 12.01 24.05
N ALA A 94 11.22 11.61 23.22
CA ALA A 94 11.45 11.35 21.79
C ALA A 94 11.89 12.62 21.04
N ARG A 95 11.37 13.80 21.40
CA ARG A 95 11.77 15.10 20.83
C ARG A 95 13.24 15.42 21.12
N GLY A 96 13.70 15.19 22.34
CA GLY A 96 15.10 15.41 22.71
C GLY A 96 16.08 14.54 21.90
N VAL A 97 15.66 13.35 21.49
CA VAL A 97 16.45 12.45 20.63
C VAL A 97 16.38 12.86 19.15
N MET A 98 15.24 13.42 18.71
CA MET A 98 15.01 13.80 17.30
C MET A 98 15.61 15.17 16.92
N GLY A 99 16.20 15.90 17.87
CA GLY A 99 16.98 17.10 17.61
C GLY A 99 16.14 18.31 17.19
N MET A 100 15.14 18.66 18.00
CA MET A 100 14.43 19.95 17.96
C MET A 100 14.50 20.66 19.29
#